data_AF-A0AAW9FLM1-F1
#
_entry.id   AF-A0AAW9FLM1-F1
#
_cell.length_a   1.000
_cell.length_b   1.000
_cell.length_c   1.000
_cell.angle_alpha   90.00
_cell.angle_beta   90.00
_cell.angle_gamma   90.00
#
_symmetry.space_group_name_H-M   'P 1'
#
loop_
_entity.id
_entity.type
_entity.pdbx_description
1 polymer ?
#
loop_
_entity_poly.entity_id
_entity_poly.type
_entity_poly.pdbx_seq_one_letter_code
_entity_poly.pdbx_strand_id
1 'polypeptide(L)'
;MVDISTIKEHAEVIGADGVHIGTVDAVEGDRIKLTKKDSGEGSHRGHHHFIPLSLVAEVEGDTIRLSANADVAVTFEEEEKL
;
A
#
# COMPACT_ATOMS: atom_id res chain seq x y z
N MET A 1 -6.93 13.82 -10.63
CA MET A 1 -7.02 12.35 -10.64
C MET A 1 -5.60 11.84 -10.70
N VAL A 2 -5.19 11.02 -9.74
CA VAL A 2 -3.83 10.46 -9.71
C VAL A 2 -3.70 9.47 -10.87
N ASP A 3 -2.59 9.53 -11.60
CA ASP A 3 -2.30 8.58 -12.66
C ASP A 3 -1.75 7.28 -12.07
N ILE A 4 -2.65 6.38 -11.68
CA ILE A 4 -2.31 5.07 -11.11
C ILE A 4 -1.53 4.17 -12.06
N SER A 5 -1.51 4.47 -13.38
CA SER A 5 -0.73 3.69 -14.34
C SER A 5 0.78 3.88 -14.17
N THR A 6 1.19 4.89 -13.40
CA THR A 6 2.59 5.18 -13.06
C THR A 6 3.09 4.41 -11.84
N ILE A 7 2.22 3.70 -11.13
CA ILE A 7 2.59 2.85 -9.99
C ILE A 7 3.41 1.67 -10.50
N LYS A 8 4.62 1.53 -9.97
CA LYS A 8 5.56 0.46 -10.33
C LYS A 8 5.64 -0.57 -9.22
N GLU A 9 5.95 -1.81 -9.60
CA GLU A 9 6.46 -2.80 -8.66
C GLU A 9 7.69 -2.22 -7.92
N HIS A 10 7.84 -2.61 -6.65
CA HIS A 10 8.88 -2.13 -5.75
C HIS A 10 8.81 -0.65 -5.34
N ALA A 11 7.79 0.10 -5.76
CA ALA A 11 7.56 1.44 -5.24
C ALA A 11 7.26 1.41 -3.73
N GLU A 12 7.74 2.41 -3.00
CA GLU A 12 7.50 2.58 -1.58
C GLU A 12 6.10 3.18 -1.35
N VAL A 13 5.35 2.64 -0.40
CA VAL A 13 4.07 3.17 0.05
C VAL A 13 4.24 3.80 1.42
N ILE A 14 3.90 5.09 1.52
CA ILE A 14 3.99 5.88 2.75
C ILE A 14 2.64 6.47 3.12
N GLY A 15 2.42 6.64 4.43
CA GLY A 15 1.29 7.42 4.93
C GLY A 15 1.43 8.92 4.61
N ALA A 16 0.36 9.68 4.86
CA ALA A 16 0.36 11.13 4.73
C ALA A 16 1.38 11.81 5.66
N ASP A 17 1.74 11.15 6.76
CA ASP A 17 2.77 11.50 7.72
C ASP A 17 4.20 11.14 7.27
N GLY A 18 4.34 10.48 6.11
CA GLY A 18 5.62 10.03 5.57
C GLY A 18 6.15 8.75 6.20
N VAL A 19 5.36 8.08 7.04
CA VAL A 19 5.75 6.81 7.67
C VAL A 19 5.58 5.67 6.67
N HIS A 20 6.57 4.78 6.61
CA HIS A 20 6.54 3.60 5.75
C HIS A 20 5.40 2.66 6.12
N ILE A 21 4.63 2.25 5.11
CA ILE A 21 3.55 1.25 5.23
C ILE A 21 3.96 -0.05 4.57
N GLY A 22 4.55 0.01 3.38
CA GLY A 22 5.03 -1.17 2.69
C GLY A 22 5.59 -0.89 1.31
N THR A 23 5.78 -1.95 0.54
CA THR A 23 6.34 -1.93 -0.81
C THR A 23 5.33 -2.56 -1.77
N VAL A 24 5.18 -1.99 -2.97
CA VAL A 24 4.31 -2.55 -4.00
C VAL A 24 4.85 -3.89 -4.49
N ASP A 25 4.02 -4.93 -4.41
CA ASP A 25 4.21 -6.20 -5.11
C ASP A 25 3.56 -6.14 -6.50
N ALA A 26 2.29 -5.71 -6.57
CA ALA A 26 1.54 -5.55 -7.81
C ALA A 26 0.35 -4.59 -7.62
N VAL A 27 -0.27 -4.15 -8.72
CA VAL A 27 -1.61 -3.55 -8.71
C VAL A 27 -2.61 -4.58 -9.21
N GLU A 28 -3.59 -4.93 -8.37
CA GLU A 28 -4.63 -5.92 -8.67
C GLU A 28 -6.01 -5.26 -8.58
N GLY A 29 -6.66 -5.10 -9.74
CA GLY A 29 -7.97 -4.45 -9.82
C GLY A 29 -7.93 -3.00 -9.34
N ASP A 30 -8.59 -2.72 -8.22
CA ASP A 30 -8.69 -1.39 -7.60
C ASP A 30 -7.78 -1.23 -6.36
N ARG A 31 -6.81 -2.14 -6.19
CA ARG A 31 -5.96 -2.22 -5.00
C ARG A 31 -4.49 -2.38 -5.33
N ILE A 32 -3.64 -1.88 -4.43
CA ILE A 32 -2.20 -2.12 -4.40
C ILE A 32 -1.96 -3.32 -3.50
N LYS A 33 -1.36 -4.37 -4.04
CA LYS A 33 -0.86 -5.50 -3.27
C LYS A 33 0.50 -5.15 -2.69
N LEU A 34 0.66 -5.28 -1.38
CA LEU A 34 1.94 -5.07 -0.70
C LEU A 34 2.75 -6.35 -0.66
N THR A 35 4.08 -6.23 -0.62
CA THR A 35 4.96 -7.40 -0.50
C THR A 35 4.76 -8.11 0.83
N LYS A 36 4.89 -9.44 0.85
CA LYS A 36 4.79 -10.25 2.09
C LYS A 36 5.79 -9.86 3.18
N LYS A 37 6.88 -9.18 2.81
CA LYS A 37 7.93 -8.75 3.75
C LYS A 37 7.43 -7.63 4.66
N ASP A 38 6.49 -6.83 4.17
CA ASP A 38 5.95 -5.67 4.89
C ASP A 38 4.67 -6.03 5.66
N SER A 39 4.19 -7.25 5.50
CA SER A 39 3.18 -7.88 6.33
C SER A 39 3.74 -8.06 7.74
N GLY A 40 3.45 -7.08 8.62
CA GLY A 40 4.05 -6.91 9.96
C GLY A 40 3.93 -8.12 10.92
N GLU A 41 4.01 -7.85 12.22
CA GLU A 41 3.93 -8.92 13.24
C GLU A 41 2.46 -9.23 13.64
N GLY A 42 2.22 -10.41 14.22
CA GLY A 42 0.88 -10.79 14.71
C GLY A 42 -0.06 -11.37 13.64
N SER A 43 -1.36 -11.04 13.68
CA SER A 43 -2.37 -11.54 12.72
C SER A 43 -2.09 -11.13 11.27
N HIS A 44 -1.32 -10.05 11.08
CA HIS A 44 -0.92 -9.54 9.77
C HIS A 44 0.33 -10.25 9.20
N ARG A 45 0.88 -11.25 9.89
CA ARG A 45 2.17 -11.86 9.52
C ARG A 45 1.99 -12.95 8.45
N GLY A 46 2.65 -12.78 7.30
CA GLY A 46 2.80 -13.82 6.27
C GLY A 46 1.75 -13.84 5.16
N HIS A 47 0.78 -12.91 5.15
CA HIS A 47 -0.25 -12.76 4.12
C HIS A 47 -0.05 -11.46 3.34
N HIS A 48 -0.45 -11.41 2.06
CA HIS A 48 -0.45 -10.14 1.33
C HIS A 48 -1.55 -9.23 1.88
N HIS A 49 -1.19 -7.97 2.10
CA HIS A 49 -2.11 -6.89 2.42
C HIS A 49 -2.41 -6.08 1.17
N PHE A 50 -3.61 -5.53 1.13
CA PHE A 50 -4.04 -4.67 0.04
C PHE A 50 -4.40 -3.28 0.53
N ILE A 51 -3.95 -2.27 -0.20
CA ILE A 51 -4.33 -0.87 -0.01
C ILE A 51 -5.26 -0.43 -1.16
N PRO A 52 -6.45 0.11 -0.87
CA PRO A 52 -7.32 0.66 -1.92
C PRO A 52 -6.65 1.80 -2.69
N LEU A 53 -6.74 1.79 -4.03
CA LEU A 53 -6.24 2.89 -4.86
C LEU A 53 -6.93 4.23 -4.56
N SER A 54 -8.12 4.20 -3.97
CA SER A 54 -8.84 5.39 -3.51
C SER A 54 -8.13 6.14 -2.37
N LEU A 55 -7.19 5.49 -1.67
CA LEU A 55 -6.35 6.13 -0.66
C LEU A 55 -5.11 6.80 -1.24
N VAL A 56 -4.80 6.61 -2.54
CA VAL A 56 -3.61 7.22 -3.15
C VAL A 56 -3.85 8.71 -3.37
N ALA A 57 -3.06 9.54 -2.68
CA ALA A 57 -3.09 10.98 -2.84
C ALA A 57 -2.09 11.46 -3.91
N GLU A 58 -0.94 10.81 -4.00
CA GLU A 58 0.16 11.23 -4.88
C GLU A 58 1.05 10.03 -5.27
N VAL A 59 1.60 10.08 -6.48
CA VAL A 59 2.65 9.17 -6.96
C VAL A 59 3.79 10.04 -7.48
N GLU A 60 4.95 9.95 -6.83
CA GLU A 60 6.15 10.72 -7.17
C GLU A 60 7.34 9.76 -7.33
N GLY A 61 7.79 9.58 -8.57
CA GLY A 61 8.91 8.68 -8.86
C GLY A 61 8.60 7.23 -8.49
N ASP A 62 9.26 6.74 -7.45
CA ASP A 62 9.09 5.39 -6.90
C ASP A 62 8.46 5.42 -5.49
N THR A 63 7.76 6.50 -5.15
CA THR A 63 7.06 6.69 -3.87
C THR A 63 5.58 7.00 -4.09
N ILE A 64 4.72 6.34 -3.31
CA ILE A 64 3.28 6.47 -3.31
C ILE A 64 2.86 7.00 -1.95
N ARG A 65 2.24 8.17 -1.92
CA ARG A 65 1.74 8.78 -0.68
C ARG A 65 0.24 8.57 -0.55
N LEU A 66 -0.18 8.01 0.57
CA LEU A 66 -1.58 7.83 0.91
C LEU A 66 -2.18 9.11 1.51
N SER A 67 -3.50 9.23 1.43
CA SER A 67 -4.27 10.32 2.04
C SER A 67 -4.46 10.16 3.56
N ALA A 68 -4.11 9.00 4.11
CA ALA A 68 -4.19 8.69 5.54
C ALA A 68 -2.79 8.48 6.12
N ASN A 69 -2.61 8.81 7.41
CA ASN A 69 -1.41 8.46 8.16
C ASN A 69 -1.24 6.94 8.25
N ALA A 70 -0.01 6.47 8.45
CA ALA A 70 0.27 5.03 8.42
C ALA A 70 -0.55 4.23 9.42
N ASP A 71 -0.71 4.72 10.66
CA ASP A 71 -1.49 4.08 11.72
C ASP A 71 -2.99 3.93 11.38
N VAL A 72 -3.53 4.85 10.59
CA VAL A 72 -4.90 4.80 10.09
C VAL A 72 -4.97 3.93 8.83
N ALA A 73 -4.03 4.05 7.91
CA ALA A 73 -4.02 3.31 6.65
C ALA A 73 -3.98 1.79 6.85
N VAL A 74 -3.18 1.31 7.80
CA VAL A 74 -3.09 -0.13 8.14
C VAL A 74 -4.42 -0.72 8.62
N THR A 75 -5.36 0.11 9.10
CA THR A 75 -6.71 -0.36 9.49
C THR A 75 -7.63 -0.64 8.29
N PHE A 76 -7.24 -0.17 7.10
CA PHE A 76 -7.96 -0.39 5.84
C PHE A 76 -7.35 -1.53 5.03
N GLU A 77 -6.33 -2.23 5.54
CA GLU A 77 -5.74 -3.38 4.88
C GLU A 77 -6.78 -4.50 4.72
N GLU A 78 -6.88 -5.04 3.51
CA GLU A 78 -7.61 -6.26 3.25
C GLU A 78 -6.62 -7.43 3.12
N GLU A 79 -6.94 -8.58 3.70
CA GLU A 79 -6.12 -9.79 3.57
C GLU A 79 -6.44 -10.55 2.27
N GLU A 80 -5.42 -11.14 1.65
CA GLU A 80 -5.60 -12.12 0.58
C GLU A 80 -6.44 -13.30 1.09
N LYS A 81 -7.68 -13.43 0.60
CA LYS A 81 -8.53 -14.58 0.92
C LYS A 81 -7.97 -15.81 0.23
N LEU A 82 -7.50 -16.78 1.03
CA LEU A 82 -7.10 -18.13 0.60
C LEU A 82 -8.29 -18.93 0.03
#